data_AF-A0A0D2LP45-F1
#
_entry.id   AF-A0A0D2LP45-F1
#
_cell.length_a   1.000
_cell.length_b   1.000
_cell.length_c   1.000
_cell.angle_alpha   90.00
_cell.angle_beta   90.00
_cell.angle_gamma   90.00
#
_symmetry.space_group_name_H-M   'P 1'
#
loop_
_entity.id
_entity.type
_entity.pdbx_description
1 polymer ?
#
loop_
_entity_poly.entity_id
_entity_poly.type
_entity_poly.pdbx_seq_one_letter_code
_entity_poly.pdbx_strand_id
1 'polypeptide(L)'
;MGYPPKDNYEGRMYPLDWISKWLVVLDAAAHAPTHSLDLSKQKPDFVPLSFYKLFGLPTGAGALVVRREAAAVLHIEYFGGGSVLDATAEGCWRMLMPVPEGLEAGTMPFLDIISLKYGFDLFKTMGGMQVRG
;
A
#
# COMPACT_ATOMS: atom_id res chain seq x y z
N MET A 1 -13.43 -7.35 1.69
CA MET A 1 -12.79 -8.52 2.33
C MET A 1 -11.28 -8.36 2.26
N GLY A 2 -10.56 -8.73 3.32
CA GLY A 2 -9.11 -8.87 3.29
C GLY A 2 -8.73 -10.25 2.74
N TYR A 3 -7.82 -10.29 1.77
CA TYR A 3 -7.41 -11.52 1.11
C TYR A 3 -5.88 -11.57 0.97
N PRO A 4 -5.18 -12.44 1.71
CA PRO A 4 -3.76 -12.66 1.51
C PRO A 4 -3.57 -13.64 0.33
N PRO A 5 -2.92 -13.24 -0.78
CA PRO A 5 -2.57 -14.17 -1.85
C PRO A 5 -1.54 -15.21 -1.41
N LYS A 6 -0.79 -14.93 -0.34
CA LYS A 6 0.15 -15.84 0.31
C LYS A 6 0.04 -15.71 1.82
N ASP A 7 -0.08 -16.82 2.52
CA ASP A 7 -0.03 -16.85 3.97
C ASP A 7 1.36 -16.48 4.50
N ASN A 8 1.40 -15.67 5.57
CA ASN A 8 2.63 -15.32 6.27
C ASN A 8 3.16 -16.49 7.13
N TYR A 9 2.30 -17.40 7.59
CA TYR A 9 2.69 -18.49 8.51
C TYR A 9 3.12 -19.76 7.76
N GLU A 10 2.24 -20.32 6.92
CA GLU A 10 2.53 -21.57 6.19
C GLU A 10 3.12 -21.34 4.80
N GLY A 11 3.14 -20.09 4.30
CA GLY A 11 3.59 -19.78 2.95
C GLY A 11 2.63 -20.28 1.84
N ARG A 12 1.43 -20.74 2.21
CA ARG A 12 0.42 -21.26 1.29
C ARG A 12 -0.09 -20.18 0.35
N MET A 13 -0.23 -20.51 -0.94
CA MET A 13 -0.78 -19.63 -1.97
C MET A 13 -2.29 -19.85 -2.12
N TYR A 14 -3.05 -18.76 -2.29
CA TYR A 14 -4.49 -18.81 -2.46
C TYR A 14 -4.93 -18.31 -3.86
N PRO A 15 -6.00 -18.88 -4.45
CA PRO A 15 -6.44 -18.57 -5.81
C PRO A 15 -6.97 -17.13 -5.94
N LEU A 16 -6.62 -16.41 -7.00
CA LEU A 16 -6.95 -14.97 -7.13
C LEU A 16 -8.33 -14.70 -7.74
N ASP A 17 -9.09 -15.73 -8.10
CA ASP A 17 -10.35 -15.62 -8.87
C ASP A 17 -11.47 -14.86 -8.15
N TRP A 18 -11.35 -14.65 -6.84
CA TRP A 18 -12.37 -13.98 -6.02
C TRP A 18 -12.24 -12.46 -6.00
N ILE A 19 -11.12 -11.93 -6.49
CA ILE A 19 -10.79 -10.50 -6.45
C ILE A 19 -11.82 -9.65 -7.21
N SER A 20 -12.51 -10.19 -8.22
CA SER A 20 -13.42 -9.44 -9.08
C SER A 20 -14.87 -9.32 -8.56
N LYS A 21 -15.24 -10.02 -7.49
CA LYS A 21 -16.64 -10.13 -7.04
C LYS A 21 -17.02 -9.21 -5.89
N TRP A 22 -16.04 -8.63 -5.21
CA TRP A 22 -16.23 -7.87 -3.98
C TRP A 22 -15.24 -6.72 -3.91
N LEU A 23 -15.45 -5.81 -2.95
CA LEU A 23 -14.41 -4.87 -2.55
C LEU A 23 -13.26 -5.65 -1.88
N VAL A 24 -12.08 -5.70 -2.50
CA VAL A 24 -10.96 -6.55 -2.05
C VAL A 24 -9.72 -5.76 -1.67
N VAL A 25 -9.23 -6.03 -0.47
CA VAL A 25 -7.88 -5.66 0.00
C VAL A 25 -6.98 -6.88 -0.17
N LEU A 26 -6.02 -6.81 -1.10
CA LEU A 26 -5.07 -7.87 -1.39
C LEU A 26 -3.77 -7.65 -0.61
N ASP A 27 -3.58 -8.36 0.50
CA ASP A 27 -2.37 -8.19 1.33
C ASP A 27 -1.12 -8.76 0.66
N ALA A 28 -0.40 -7.92 -0.08
CA ALA A 28 0.75 -8.34 -0.86
C ALA A 28 2.06 -8.41 -0.05
N ALA A 29 2.03 -8.22 1.27
CA ALA A 29 3.24 -8.09 2.08
C ALA A 29 4.14 -9.34 2.05
N ALA A 30 3.57 -10.56 2.05
CA ALA A 30 4.34 -11.82 1.91
C ALA A 30 4.50 -12.30 0.46
N HIS A 31 3.65 -11.82 -0.45
CA HIS A 31 3.63 -12.26 -1.84
C HIS A 31 4.62 -11.49 -2.71
N ALA A 32 4.63 -10.17 -2.57
CA ALA A 32 5.46 -9.28 -3.38
C ALA A 32 6.98 -9.56 -3.33
N PRO A 33 7.57 -10.05 -2.21
CA PRO A 33 8.99 -10.39 -2.17
C PRO A 33 9.36 -11.61 -3.02
N THR A 34 8.43 -12.56 -3.22
CA THR A 34 8.75 -13.85 -3.85
C THR A 34 8.03 -14.11 -5.18
N HIS A 35 7.02 -13.31 -5.54
CA HIS A 35 6.22 -13.49 -6.76
C HIS A 35 5.83 -12.16 -7.38
N SER A 36 5.77 -12.14 -8.72
CA SER A 36 5.26 -10.99 -9.47
C SER A 36 3.76 -10.81 -9.28
N LEU A 37 3.33 -9.59 -8.94
CA LEU A 37 1.93 -9.19 -8.92
C LEU A 37 1.65 -8.25 -10.09
N ASP A 38 0.91 -8.74 -11.07
CA ASP A 38 0.51 -7.99 -12.27
C ASP A 38 -0.89 -7.40 -12.07
N LEU A 39 -0.95 -6.10 -11.74
CA LEU A 39 -2.19 -5.38 -11.47
C LEU A 39 -3.01 -5.07 -12.74
N SER A 40 -2.45 -5.31 -13.93
CA SER A 40 -3.21 -5.22 -15.19
C SER A 40 -4.16 -6.41 -15.35
N LYS A 41 -3.75 -7.58 -14.85
CA LYS A 41 -4.52 -8.84 -14.87
C LYS A 41 -5.38 -8.99 -13.63
N GLN A 42 -4.77 -8.80 -12.47
CA GLN A 42 -5.43 -8.91 -11.18
C GLN A 42 -5.87 -7.54 -10.74
N LYS A 43 -7.18 -7.39 -10.50
CA LYS A 43 -7.79 -6.10 -10.21
C LYS A 43 -8.32 -6.08 -8.77
N PRO A 44 -7.46 -5.98 -7.74
CA PRO A 44 -7.88 -5.65 -6.38
C PRO A 44 -8.15 -4.15 -6.23
N ASP A 45 -8.92 -3.77 -5.22
CA ASP A 45 -9.23 -2.37 -4.93
C ASP A 45 -8.15 -1.70 -4.08
N PHE A 46 -7.52 -2.49 -3.20
CA PHE A 46 -6.45 -2.02 -2.32
C PHE A 46 -5.33 -3.06 -2.25
N VAL A 47 -4.07 -2.63 -2.29
CA VAL A 47 -2.90 -3.51 -2.17
C VAL A 47 -1.90 -2.89 -1.20
N PRO A 48 -1.90 -3.28 0.09
CA PRO A 48 -0.86 -2.89 1.02
C PRO A 48 0.46 -3.63 0.72
N LEU A 49 1.55 -2.90 0.86
CA LEU A 49 2.93 -3.34 0.64
C LEU A 49 3.80 -2.92 1.82
N SER A 50 4.75 -3.79 2.19
CA SER A 50 5.77 -3.50 3.20
C SER A 50 7.15 -3.51 2.56
N PHE A 51 7.84 -2.38 2.58
CA PHE A 51 9.18 -2.28 1.97
C PHE A 51 10.22 -3.09 2.75
N TYR A 52 10.08 -3.17 4.07
CA TYR A 52 10.89 -4.06 4.91
C TYR A 52 10.80 -5.52 4.44
N LYS A 53 9.62 -6.03 4.07
CA LYS A 53 9.50 -7.40 3.57
C LYS A 53 10.07 -7.58 2.16
N LEU A 54 10.11 -6.52 1.36
CA LEU A 54 10.65 -6.55 0.00
C LEU A 54 12.19 -6.50 -0.03
N PHE A 55 12.79 -5.61 0.75
CA PHE A 55 14.24 -5.32 0.66
C PHE A 55 14.98 -5.45 2.00
N GLY A 56 14.29 -5.76 3.11
CA GLY A 56 14.86 -5.83 4.45
C GLY A 56 14.96 -4.48 5.19
N LEU A 57 14.75 -3.36 4.50
CA LEU A 57 14.86 -1.98 4.98
C LEU A 57 13.97 -1.04 4.14
N PRO A 58 13.60 0.14 4.66
CA PRO A 58 13.68 0.58 6.05
C PRO A 58 12.54 -0.03 6.90
N THR A 59 12.73 -0.10 8.22
CA THR A 59 11.69 -0.57 9.15
C THR A 59 10.69 0.54 9.41
N GLY A 60 9.44 0.39 8.95
CA GLY A 60 8.36 1.37 9.21
C GLY A 60 7.80 2.07 7.97
N ALA A 61 8.37 1.83 6.78
CA ALA A 61 7.82 2.33 5.53
C ALA A 61 7.05 1.25 4.76
N GLY A 62 5.95 1.67 4.13
CA GLY A 62 5.13 0.85 3.26
C GLY A 62 4.42 1.69 2.20
N ALA A 63 3.63 1.05 1.37
CA ALA A 63 2.79 1.72 0.39
C ALA A 63 1.41 1.06 0.34
N LEU A 64 0.40 1.84 -0.01
CA LEU A 64 -0.93 1.35 -0.33
C LEU A 64 -1.24 1.73 -1.77
N VAL A 65 -1.36 0.72 -2.64
CA VAL A 65 -1.88 0.97 -3.99
C VAL A 65 -3.39 0.94 -3.91
N VAL A 66 -4.03 2.01 -4.38
CA VAL A 66 -5.49 2.18 -4.35
C VAL A 66 -6.01 2.28 -5.76
N ARG A 67 -7.05 1.50 -6.09
CA ARG A 67 -7.81 1.70 -7.31
C ARG A 67 -8.54 3.03 -7.24
N ARG A 68 -8.43 3.84 -8.29
CA ARG A 68 -9.03 5.18 -8.37
C ARG A 68 -10.52 5.19 -8.02
N GLU A 69 -11.29 4.25 -8.57
CA GLU A 69 -12.74 4.15 -8.33
C GLU A 69 -13.08 3.71 -6.89
N ALA A 70 -12.17 2.98 -6.24
CA ALA A 70 -12.33 2.54 -4.86
C ALA A 70 -11.84 3.56 -3.82
N ALA A 71 -11.08 4.57 -4.23
CA ALA A 71 -10.58 5.60 -3.32
C ALA A 71 -11.72 6.32 -2.57
N ALA A 72 -12.89 6.47 -3.21
CA ALA A 72 -14.05 7.13 -2.62
C ALA A 72 -14.65 6.40 -1.40
N VAL A 73 -14.34 5.10 -1.20
CA VAL A 73 -14.83 4.34 -0.04
C VAL A 73 -13.90 4.43 1.17
N LEU A 74 -12.71 5.05 1.02
CA LEU A 74 -11.76 5.19 2.13
C LEU A 74 -12.26 6.23 3.13
N HIS A 75 -12.47 5.78 4.37
CA HIS A 75 -12.74 6.66 5.50
C HIS A 75 -11.45 6.84 6.31
N ILE A 76 -10.89 8.04 6.28
CA ILE A 76 -9.62 8.37 6.95
C ILE A 76 -9.95 8.95 8.32
N GLU A 77 -9.64 8.24 9.39
CA GLU A 77 -9.90 8.68 10.77
C GLU A 77 -8.75 9.47 11.38
N TYR A 78 -7.52 9.13 11.01
CA TYR A 78 -6.30 9.73 11.53
C TYR A 78 -5.66 10.63 10.47
N PHE A 79 -5.34 11.85 10.83
CA PHE A 79 -4.74 12.86 9.95
C PHE A 79 -3.64 13.61 10.70
N GLY A 80 -2.65 14.12 9.97
CA GLY A 80 -1.65 15.04 10.50
C GLY A 80 -1.69 16.37 9.74
N GLY A 81 -0.81 17.31 10.12
CA GLY A 81 -0.78 18.65 9.50
C GLY A 81 -0.58 18.64 7.98
N GLY A 82 0.08 17.63 7.41
CA GLY A 82 0.26 17.47 5.97
C GLY A 82 -0.94 16.87 5.22
N SER A 83 -1.94 16.32 5.93
CA SER A 83 -3.03 15.52 5.37
C SER A 83 -4.38 16.27 5.34
N VAL A 84 -4.42 17.49 5.88
CA VAL A 84 -5.61 18.34 5.93
C VAL A 84 -5.37 19.68 5.24
N LEU A 85 -6.40 20.17 4.57
CA LEU A 85 -6.51 21.55 4.11
C LEU A 85 -6.83 22.48 5.28
N ASP A 86 -7.74 22.05 6.16
CA ASP A 86 -8.17 22.80 7.33
C ASP A 86 -8.73 21.84 8.40
N ALA A 87 -8.58 22.20 9.66
CA ALA A 87 -9.10 21.44 10.79
C ALA A 87 -9.32 22.35 12.00
N THR A 88 -10.42 22.10 12.72
CA THR A 88 -10.71 22.80 13.99
C THR A 88 -10.74 21.81 15.14
N ALA A 89 -10.16 22.21 16.28
CA ALA A 89 -10.26 21.47 17.53
C ALA A 89 -11.69 21.51 18.11
N GLU A 90 -12.44 22.57 17.79
CA GLU A 90 -13.83 22.74 18.20
C GLU A 90 -14.77 21.99 17.25
N GLY A 91 -15.51 21.02 17.77
CA GLY A 91 -16.51 20.27 16.99
C GLY A 91 -15.95 19.12 16.12
N CYS A 92 -14.68 18.75 16.26
CA CYS A 92 -14.04 17.62 15.56
C CYS A 92 -14.24 17.64 14.03
N TRP A 93 -14.19 18.83 13.41
CA TRP A 93 -14.31 18.98 11.96
C TRP A 93 -12.94 19.04 11.28
N ARG A 94 -12.85 18.44 10.09
CA ARG A 94 -11.66 18.46 9.24
C ARG A 94 -12.03 18.46 7.76
N MET A 95 -11.17 19.06 6.96
CA MET A 95 -11.15 18.93 5.50
C MET A 95 -9.84 18.27 5.10
N LEU A 96 -9.90 17.05 4.58
CA LEU A 96 -8.71 16.31 4.14
C LEU A 96 -8.22 16.82 2.78
N MET A 97 -6.91 16.72 2.55
CA MET A 97 -6.35 16.83 1.22
C MET A 97 -6.92 15.72 0.31
N PRO A 98 -6.99 15.94 -1.01
CA PRO A 98 -7.25 14.86 -1.97
C PRO A 98 -6.28 13.68 -1.80
N VAL A 99 -6.67 12.49 -2.23
CA VAL A 99 -5.77 11.33 -2.30
C VAL A 99 -4.71 11.59 -3.39
N PRO A 100 -3.42 11.30 -3.14
CA PRO A 100 -2.89 10.51 -2.01
C PRO A 100 -2.57 11.27 -0.72
N GLU A 101 -2.40 12.59 -0.76
CA GLU A 101 -1.86 13.39 0.36
C GLU A 101 -2.73 13.26 1.63
N GLY A 102 -4.06 13.16 1.47
CA GLY A 102 -4.98 12.94 2.59
C GLY A 102 -4.74 11.62 3.36
N LEU A 103 -4.09 10.63 2.73
CA LEU A 103 -3.74 9.34 3.35
C LEU A 103 -2.37 9.36 4.06
N GLU A 104 -1.55 10.38 3.81
CA GLU A 104 -0.20 10.50 4.38
C GLU A 104 -0.27 11.25 5.72
N ALA A 105 -0.59 10.52 6.79
CA ALA A 105 -0.80 11.10 8.11
C ALA A 105 0.51 11.64 8.72
N GLY A 106 0.66 12.97 8.69
CA GLY A 106 1.78 13.67 9.34
C GLY A 106 3.06 13.73 8.51
N THR A 107 4.18 13.99 9.18
CA THR A 107 5.47 14.17 8.50
C THR A 107 6.03 12.82 8.04
N MET A 108 6.23 12.67 6.74
CA MET A 108 6.81 11.45 6.17
C MET A 108 8.31 11.30 6.48
N PRO A 109 8.79 10.07 6.73
CA PRO A 109 10.20 9.82 7.02
C PRO A 109 11.04 9.95 5.73
N PHE A 110 11.43 11.17 5.41
CA PHE A 110 12.10 11.49 4.14
C PHE A 110 13.38 10.69 3.89
N LEU A 111 14.18 10.41 4.93
CA LEU A 111 15.39 9.57 4.81
C LEU A 111 15.04 8.14 4.43
N ASP A 112 13.99 7.58 5.05
CA ASP A 112 13.51 6.24 4.74
C ASP A 112 12.99 6.18 3.31
N ILE A 113 12.24 7.19 2.85
CA ILE A 113 11.76 7.29 1.47
C ILE A 113 12.92 7.32 0.48
N ILE A 114 13.97 8.10 0.75
CA ILE A 114 15.17 8.15 -0.10
C ILE A 114 15.85 6.77 -0.14
N SER A 115 15.90 6.06 0.99
CA SER A 115 16.50 4.72 1.06
C SER A 115 15.79 3.70 0.17
N LEU A 116 14.48 3.86 -0.06
CA LEU A 116 13.69 2.96 -0.92
C LEU A 116 14.24 2.89 -2.34
N LYS A 117 14.81 3.98 -2.85
CA LYS A 117 15.44 3.98 -4.18
C LYS A 117 16.49 2.88 -4.31
N TYR A 118 17.36 2.75 -3.31
CA TYR A 118 18.40 1.72 -3.29
C TYR A 118 17.80 0.32 -3.17
N GLY A 119 16.74 0.16 -2.36
CA GLY A 119 15.98 -1.09 -2.26
C GLY A 119 15.41 -1.53 -3.61
N PHE A 120 14.74 -0.63 -4.34
CA PHE A 120 14.20 -0.92 -5.67
C PHE A 120 15.29 -1.22 -6.70
N ASP A 121 16.41 -0.49 -6.68
CA ASP A 121 17.52 -0.70 -7.61
C ASP A 121 18.19 -2.07 -7.38
N LEU A 122 18.38 -2.45 -6.12
CA LEU A 122 18.87 -3.78 -5.72
C LEU A 122 17.90 -4.88 -6.17
N PHE A 123 16.60 -4.67 -5.95
CA PHE A 123 15.57 -5.64 -6.29
C PHE A 123 15.45 -5.86 -7.80
N LYS A 124 15.60 -4.80 -8.62
CA LYS A 124 15.66 -4.93 -10.09
C LYS A 124 16.87 -5.73 -10.55
N THR A 125 18.02 -5.53 -9.90
CA THR A 125 19.28 -6.20 -10.26
C THR A 125 19.26 -7.69 -9.89
N MET A 126 18.64 -8.04 -8.77
CA MET A 126 18.54 -9.43 -8.29
C MET A 126 17.32 -10.20 -8.85
N GLY A 127 16.48 -9.57 -9.68
CA GLY A 127 15.36 -10.23 -10.38
C GLY A 127 13.99 -10.21 -9.66
N GLY A 128 13.76 -9.26 -8.75
CA GLY A 128 12.48 -9.07 -8.04
C GLY A 128 11.34 -8.45 -8.86
N MET A 129 10.15 -8.37 -8.24
CA MET A 129 8.85 -7.92 -8.78
C MET A 129 8.91 -6.74 -9.78
N GLN A 130 8.45 -6.96 -11.01
CA GLN A 130 8.10 -5.88 -11.95
C GLN A 130 6.63 -5.49 -11.71
N VAL A 131 6.38 -4.32 -11.11
CA VAL A 131 5.05 -3.69 -11.17
C VAL A 131 4.92 -3.05 -12.55
N ARG A 132 4.14 -3.66 -13.44
CA ARG A 132 3.70 -3.01 -14.68
C ARG A 132 2.28 -2.48 -14.42
N GLY A 133 2.14 -1.16 -14.43
CA GLY A 133 0.86 -0.45 -14.36
C GLY A 133 0.25 -0.27 -15.73
#